data_AF-A0A521SLH9-F1
#
_entry.id   AF-A0A521SLH9-F1
#
_cell.length_a   1.000
_cell.length_b   1.000
_cell.length_c   1.000
_cell.angle_alpha   90.00
_cell.angle_beta   90.00
_cell.angle_gamma   90.00
#
_symmetry.space_group_name_H-M   'P 1'
#
loop_
_entity.id
_entity.type
_entity.pdbx_description
1 polymer ?
#
loop_
_entity_poly.entity_id
_entity_poly.type
_entity_poly.pdbx_seq_one_letter_code
_entity_poly.pdbx_strand_id
1 'polypeptide(L)' 'FAETKEQLGGFFLINARDLNEAIQVASRWPSARLGSIEVRPIEEALKESGRYLEAR' A
#
# COMPACT_ATOMS: atom_id res chain seq x y z
N PHE A 1 17.40 -15.37 12.84
CA PHE A 1 16.30 -14.72 13.57
C PHE A 1 16.27 -13.30 13.03
N ALA A 2 15.30 -12.99 12.16
CA ALA A 2 15.25 -11.68 11.51
C ALA A 2 14.80 -10.64 12.54
N GLU A 3 15.78 -10.08 13.24
CA GLU A 3 15.61 -8.93 14.12
C GLU A 3 15.40 -7.69 13.25
N THR A 4 14.29 -7.63 12.52
CA THR A 4 13.85 -6.37 11.91
C THR A 4 13.16 -5.58 13.02
N LYS A 5 13.77 -4.45 13.39
CA LYS A 5 13.17 -3.48 14.33
C LYS A 5 11.80 -2.97 13.87
N GLU A 6 11.43 -3.23 12.62
CA GLU A 6 10.16 -2.88 12.02
C GLU A 6 9.39 -4.16 11.67
N GLN A 7 8.17 -4.25 12.19
CA GLN A 7 7.21 -5.31 11.87
C GLN A 7 6.23 -4.76 10.83
N LEU A 8 5.92 -5.54 9.79
CA LEU A 8 4.92 -5.16 8.81
C LEU A 8 3.52 -5.29 9.45
N GLY A 9 2.89 -4.16 9.79
CA GLY A 9 1.57 -4.11 10.44
C GLY A 9 0.38 -4.39 9.50
N GLY A 10 0.64 -4.61 8.21
CA GLY A 10 -0.37 -4.82 7.17
C GLY A 10 -0.13 -3.95 5.93
N PHE A 11 -1.00 -4.06 4.93
CA PHE A 11 -1.02 -3.19 3.76
C PHE A 11 -2.46 -2.81 3.38
N PHE A 12 -2.61 -1.69 2.69
CA PHE A 12 -3.88 -1.22 2.15
C PHE A 12 -3.70 -0.93 0.66
N LEU A 13 -4.76 -1.16 -0.12
CA LEU A 13 -4.82 -0.75 -1.51
C LEU A 13 -5.85 0.38 -1.66
N ILE A 14 -5.46 1.46 -2.33
CA ILE A 14 -6.30 2.61 -2.59
C ILE A 14 -6.24 2.98 -4.07
N ASN A 15 -7.34 3.55 -4.57
CA ASN A 15 -7.34 4.25 -5.84
C ASN A 15 -7.02 5.73 -5.57
N ALA A 16 -6.02 6.24 -6.28
CA ALA A 16 -5.61 7.64 -6.26
C ALA A 16 -5.32 8.09 -7.70
N ARG A 17 -5.54 9.37 -7.99
CA ARG A 17 -5.27 9.99 -9.29
C ARG A 17 -3.78 9.95 -9.62
N ASP A 18 -2.93 10.14 -8.61
CA ASP A 18 -1.48 10.10 -8.72
C ASP A 18 -0.82 9.75 -7.37
N LEU A 19 0.52 9.66 -7.38
CA LEU A 19 1.31 9.34 -6.18
C LEU A 19 1.20 10.40 -5.09
N ASN A 20 1.03 11.68 -5.45
CA ASN A 20 0.92 12.75 -4.46
C ASN A 20 -0.38 12.63 -3.68
N GLU A 21 -1.49 12.33 -4.37
CA GLU A 21 -2.76 12.06 -3.70
C GLU A 21 -2.66 10.83 -2.78
N ALA A 22 -2.00 9.76 -3.22
CA ALA A 22 -1.77 8.58 -2.38
C ALA A 22 -0.97 8.91 -1.11
N ILE A 23 0.08 9.74 -1.21
CA ILE A 23 0.87 10.22 -0.07
C ILE A 23 0.03 11.09 0.87
N GLN A 24 -0.81 11.97 0.33
CA GLN A 24 -1.70 12.80 1.16
C GLN A 24 -2.72 11.95 1.92
N VAL A 25 -3.25 10.89 1.30
CA VAL A 25 -4.14 9.93 1.99
C VAL A 25 -3.37 9.17 3.08
N ALA A 26 -2.19 8.62 2.75
CA ALA A 26 -1.36 7.86 3.68
C ALA A 26 -0.94 8.69 4.91
N SER A 27 -0.55 9.96 4.71
CA SER A 27 -0.11 10.86 5.80
C SER A 27 -1.21 11.19 6.82
N ARG A 28 -2.48 11.00 6.46
CA ARG A 28 -3.63 11.20 7.36
C ARG A 28 -4.06 9.93 8.10
N TRP A 29 -3.48 8.78 7.76
CA TRP A 29 -3.86 7.51 8.36
C TRP A 29 -3.47 7.45 9.85
N PRO A 30 -4.32 6.93 10.75
CA PRO A 30 -4.01 6.91 12.18
C PRO A 30 -2.68 6.24 12.54
N SER A 31 -2.31 5.16 11.83
CA SER A 31 -1.06 4.41 12.07
C SER A 31 0.21 5.17 11.68
N ALA A 32 0.12 6.20 10.83
CA ALA A 32 1.27 7.06 10.49
C ALA A 32 1.81 7.83 11.71
N ARG A 33 1.05 7.88 12.82
CA ARG A 33 1.48 8.48 14.09
C ARG A 33 2.35 7.54 14.94
N LEU A 34 2.31 6.23 14.64
CA LEU A 34 2.96 5.18 15.43
C LEU A 34 4.18 4.57 14.73
N GLY A 35 4.44 4.97 13.48
CA GLY A 35 5.52 4.45 12.66
C GLY A 35 5.50 5.08 11.27
N SER A 36 6.00 4.34 10.28
CA SER A 36 6.10 4.80 8.90
C SER A 36 5.10 4.06 8.00
N ILE A 37 4.66 4.72 6.93
CA ILE A 37 3.89 4.10 5.85
C ILE A 37 4.69 4.25 4.57
N GLU A 38 5.01 3.12 3.92
CA GLU A 38 5.60 3.10 2.58
C GLU A 38 4.48 3.16 1.52
N VAL A 39 4.54 4.14 0.63
CA VAL A 39 3.58 4.28 -0.48
C VAL A 39 4.25 3.78 -1.76
N ARG A 40 3.71 2.70 -2.32
CA ARG A 40 4.21 2.10 -3.57
C ARG A 40 3.11 2.10 -4.63
N PRO A 41 3.38 2.60 -5.85
CA PRO A 41 2.51 2.35 -7.00
C PRO A 41 2.40 0.85 -7.26
N ILE A 42 1.21 0.40 -7.66
CA ILE A 42 1.03 -0.94 -8.22
C ILE A 42 1.40 -0.88 -9.70
N GLU A 43 2.19 -1.84 -10.16
CA GLU A 43 2.51 -2.00 -11.58
C GLU A 43 1.23 -2.18 -12.40
N GLU A 44 1.18 -1.58 -13.59
CA GLU A 44 0.01 -1.65 -14.48
C GLU A 44 -0.46 -3.10 -14.71
N ALA A 45 0.49 -4.04 -14.82
CA ALA A 45 0.26 -5.47 -15.01
C ALA A 45 -0.41 -6.18 -13.81
N LEU A 46 -0.40 -5.55 -12.63
CA LEU A 46 -0.94 -6.07 -11.38
C LEU A 46 -2.30 -5.47 -11.02
N LYS A 47 -2.81 -4.52 -11.82
CA LYS A 47 -4.15 -3.96 -11.62
C LYS A 47 -5.19 -5.08 -11.68
N GLU A 48 -6.23 -4.96 -10.86
CA GLU A 48 -7.24 -6.00 -10.56
C GLU A 48 -7.85 -6.69 -11.79
N SER A 49 -7.81 -6.06 -12.97
CA SER A 49 -8.21 -6.68 -14.24
C SER A 49 -7.44 -7.95 -14.60
N GLY A 50 -6.21 -8.13 -14.10
CA GLY A 50 -5.35 -9.26 -14.50
C GLY A 50 -5.33 -10.47 -13.57
N ARG A 51 -5.74 -10.35 -12.30
CA ARG A 51 -5.44 -11.39 -11.28
C ARG A 51 -6.62 -12.04 -10.58
N TYR A 52 -7.83 -11.50 -10.69
CA TYR A 52 -9.03 -12.10 -10.08
C TYR A 52 -9.94 -12.85 -11.08
N LEU A 53 -9.71 -12.71 -12.39
CA LEU A 53 -10.50 -13.41 -13.43
C LEU A 53 -10.02 -14.84 -13.69
N GLU A 54 -8.75 -15.16 -13.43
CA GLU A 54 -8.19 -16.51 -13.63
C GLU A 54 -8.52 -17.49 -12.48
N ALA A 55 -9.19 -17.01 -11.42
CA ALA A 55 -9.62 -17.83 -10.29
C ALA A 55 -11.09 -18.29 -10.40
N ARG A 56 -11.62 -18.45 -11.62
CA ARG A 56 -12.93 -19.05 -11.91
C ARG A 56 -12.81 -20.28 -12.81
#